data_AF-A0A662G112-F1
#
_entry.id   AF-A0A662G112-F1
#
_cell.length_a   1.000
_cell.length_b   1.000
_cell.length_c   1.000
_cell.angle_alpha   90.00
_cell.angle_beta   90.00
_cell.angle_gamma   90.00
#
_symmetry.space_group_name_H-M   'P 1'
#
loop_
_entity.id
_entity.type
_entity.pdbx_description
1 polymer ?
#
loop_
_entity_poly.entity_id
_entity_poly.type
_entity_poly.pdbx_seq_one_letter_code
_entity_poly.pdbx_strand_id
1 'polypeptide(L)'
;LLGTREVDVEYNPEELCTLLAKVGYRNLTYRKIDNGSIDPTLLTWASYLRDRARDILDQDARERILVKLNSLIIKSKKIGIRSSPTYVVYAKK
;
A
#
# COMPACT_ATOMS: atom_id res chain seq x y z
N LEU A 1 -4.88 -17.01 -18.62
CA LEU A 1 -5.74 -17.48 -17.52
C LEU A 1 -5.75 -16.40 -16.45
N LEU A 2 -6.93 -15.82 -16.22
CA LEU A 2 -7.43 -15.20 -14.96
C LEU A 2 -6.40 -14.39 -14.15
N GLY A 3 -6.47 -13.07 -14.06
CA GLY A 3 -7.65 -12.37 -13.55
C GLY A 3 -7.63 -12.28 -12.02
N THR A 4 -6.53 -11.85 -11.42
CA THR A 4 -6.47 -11.45 -10.00
C THR A 4 -5.87 -10.06 -9.93
N ARG A 5 -6.73 -9.06 -9.74
CA ARG A 5 -6.29 -7.77 -9.20
C ARG A 5 -5.78 -8.06 -7.81
N GLU A 6 -4.48 -7.94 -7.58
CA GLU A 6 -3.92 -7.93 -6.23
C GLU A 6 -4.53 -6.71 -5.52
N VAL A 7 -5.48 -6.98 -4.64
CA VAL A 7 -6.02 -5.98 -3.73
C VAL A 7 -5.14 -6.06 -2.49
N ASP A 8 -4.38 -4.99 -2.26
CA ASP A 8 -3.62 -4.81 -1.03
C ASP A 8 -4.61 -4.63 0.13
N VAL A 9 -4.82 -5.70 0.90
CA VAL A 9 -5.70 -5.71 2.08
C VAL A 9 -4.83 -5.92 3.31
N GLU A 10 -4.61 -4.86 4.06
CA GLU A 10 -4.08 -4.98 5.40
C GLU A 10 -5.22 -5.36 6.36
N TYR A 11 -5.10 -6.52 7.00
CA TYR A 11 -6.05 -6.96 8.01
C TYR A 11 -5.97 -6.07 9.26
N ASN A 12 -7.13 -5.77 9.84
CA ASN A 12 -7.16 -5.14 11.14
C ASN A 12 -6.45 -6.07 12.15
N PRO A 13 -5.47 -5.57 12.93
CA PRO A 13 -4.68 -6.40 13.83
C PRO A 13 -5.51 -7.06 14.95
N GLU A 14 -6.61 -6.46 15.40
CA GLU A 14 -7.51 -7.04 16.40
C GLU A 14 -8.31 -8.20 15.83
N GLU A 15 -8.80 -8.04 14.61
CA GLU A 15 -9.51 -9.10 13.88
C GLU A 15 -8.59 -10.29 13.62
N LEU A 16 -7.35 -10.02 13.18
CA LEU A 16 -6.33 -11.05 12.97
C LEU A 16 -5.99 -11.79 14.27
N CYS A 17 -5.84 -11.10 15.39
CA CYS A 17 -5.65 -11.74 16.70
C CYS A 17 -6.85 -12.62 17.06
N THR A 18 -8.07 -12.16 16.81
CA THR A 18 -9.29 -12.95 17.07
C THR A 18 -9.31 -14.25 16.27
N LEU A 19 -8.88 -14.22 15.00
CA LEU A 19 -8.77 -15.41 14.17
C LEU A 19 -7.68 -16.37 14.67
N LEU A 20 -6.52 -15.84 15.07
CA LEU A 20 -5.42 -16.64 15.63
C LEU A 20 -5.81 -17.34 16.94
N ALA A 21 -6.59 -16.67 17.80
CA ALA A 21 -7.12 -17.27 19.01
C ALA A 21 -8.04 -18.46 18.71
N LYS A 22 -8.93 -18.33 17.71
CA LYS A 22 -9.86 -19.40 17.30
C LYS A 22 -9.15 -20.66 16.81
N VAL A 23 -7.95 -20.53 16.25
CA VAL A 23 -7.13 -21.67 15.79
C VAL A 23 -6.07 -22.11 16.80
N GLY A 24 -6.16 -21.63 18.05
CA GLY A 24 -5.43 -22.16 19.20
C GLY A 24 -4.19 -21.39 19.63
N TYR A 25 -3.85 -20.26 18.98
CA TYR A 25 -2.74 -19.43 19.42
C TYR A 25 -3.08 -18.67 20.70
N ARG A 26 -2.06 -18.42 21.51
CA ARG A 26 -2.14 -17.76 22.82
C ARG A 26 -1.10 -16.64 22.92
N ASN A 27 -1.20 -15.82 23.97
CA ASN A 27 -0.32 -14.66 24.21
C ASN A 27 -0.28 -13.70 23.01
N LEU A 28 -1.45 -13.39 22.47
CA LEU A 28 -1.61 -12.54 21.29
C LEU A 28 -1.39 -11.08 21.68
N THR A 29 -0.48 -10.42 20.96
CA THR A 29 -0.32 -8.97 21.04
C THR A 29 0.12 -8.47 19.67
N TYR A 30 -0.21 -7.22 19.36
CA TYR A 30 0.24 -6.56 18.15
C TYR A 30 0.84 -5.22 18.49
N ARG A 31 1.80 -4.80 17.67
CA ARG A 31 2.42 -3.48 17.77
C ARG A 31 2.33 -2.78 16.44
N LYS A 32 1.90 -1.52 16.47
CA LYS A 32 2.04 -0.63 15.32
C LYS A 32 3.52 -0.37 15.08
N ILE A 33 4.02 -0.72 13.91
CA ILE A 33 5.44 -0.59 13.56
C ILE A 33 5.69 0.50 12.51
N ASP A 34 4.66 0.94 11.79
CA ASP A 34 4.72 2.07 10.86
C ASP A 34 3.29 2.63 10.59
N ASN A 35 3.12 3.69 9.79
CA ASN A 35 1.86 4.44 9.57
C ASN A 35 1.20 4.24 8.19
N GLY A 36 1.51 3.16 7.47
CA GLY A 36 0.94 2.91 6.15
C GLY A 36 1.75 3.55 5.02
N SER A 37 3.07 3.63 5.17
CA SER A 37 3.98 4.15 4.14
C SER A 37 3.74 3.46 2.77
N ILE A 38 4.13 4.08 1.65
CA ILE A 38 3.65 3.69 0.31
C ILE A 38 4.55 2.64 -0.37
N ASP A 39 4.03 1.53 -0.91
CA ASP A 39 4.83 0.48 -1.57
C ASP A 39 5.89 0.96 -2.62
N PRO A 40 7.13 0.40 -2.64
CA PRO A 40 8.15 0.69 -3.67
C PRO A 40 7.67 0.51 -5.10
N THR A 41 6.80 -0.45 -5.30
CA THR A 41 6.15 -0.78 -6.55
C THR A 41 5.20 0.35 -6.98
N LEU A 42 4.44 0.94 -6.04
CA LEU A 42 3.55 2.05 -6.34
C LEU A 42 4.32 3.31 -6.77
N LEU A 43 5.44 3.64 -6.13
CA LEU A 43 6.26 4.78 -6.57
C LEU A 43 6.86 4.54 -7.96
N THR A 44 7.30 3.31 -8.22
CA THR A 44 7.86 2.92 -9.52
C THR A 44 6.82 3.08 -10.62
N TRP A 45 5.60 2.57 -10.40
CA TRP A 45 4.47 2.74 -11.33
C TRP A 45 4.04 4.19 -11.50
N ALA A 46 3.93 4.96 -10.42
CA ALA A 46 3.55 6.37 -10.50
C ALA A 46 4.58 7.19 -11.30
N SER A 47 5.86 6.89 -11.14
CA SER A 47 6.95 7.53 -11.90
C SER A 47 6.89 7.16 -13.38
N TYR A 48 6.75 5.88 -13.69
CA TYR A 48 6.59 5.39 -15.06
C TYR A 48 5.36 6.01 -15.76
N LEU A 49 4.19 5.99 -15.11
CA LEU A 49 2.95 6.55 -15.65
C LEU A 49 3.04 8.06 -15.87
N ARG A 50 3.76 8.79 -15.01
CA ARG A 50 3.97 10.22 -15.20
C ARG A 50 4.73 10.50 -16.50
N ASP A 51 5.73 9.67 -16.81
CA ASP A 51 6.50 9.84 -18.04
C ASP A 51 5.66 9.51 -19.27
N ARG A 52 4.79 8.49 -19.20
CA ARG A 52 3.84 8.13 -20.28
C ARG A 52 2.70 9.13 -20.45
N ALA A 53 2.25 9.77 -19.38
CA ALA A 53 1.16 10.75 -19.44
C ALA A 53 1.52 11.99 -20.28
N ARG A 54 2.81 12.28 -20.48
CA ARG A 54 3.26 13.37 -21.35
C ARG A 54 2.85 13.19 -22.82
N ASP A 55 2.68 11.94 -23.25
CA ASP A 55 2.35 11.57 -24.63
C ASP A 55 0.84 11.69 -24.94
N ILE A 56 0.02 12.06 -23.95
CA ILE A 56 -1.43 12.23 -24.13
C ILE A 56 -1.72 13.48 -24.95
N LEU A 57 -2.47 13.31 -26.05
CA LEU A 57 -2.86 14.38 -26.98
C LEU A 57 -3.92 15.32 -26.40
N ASP A 58 -4.87 14.78 -25.63
CA ASP A 58 -5.88 15.57 -24.92
C ASP A 58 -5.22 16.35 -23.78
N GLN A 59 -5.17 17.67 -23.93
CA GLN A 59 -4.45 18.56 -23.02
C GLN A 59 -5.05 18.57 -21.62
N ASP A 60 -6.37 18.60 -21.51
CA ASP A 60 -7.08 18.64 -20.22
C ASP A 60 -6.93 17.30 -19.47
N ALA A 61 -7.01 16.18 -20.19
CA ALA A 61 -6.79 14.86 -19.63
C ALA A 61 -5.34 14.69 -19.17
N ARG A 62 -4.37 15.11 -19.99
CA ARG A 62 -2.95 15.09 -19.65
C ARG A 62 -2.67 15.84 -18.35
N GLU A 63 -3.18 17.05 -18.22
CA GLU A 63 -2.89 17.92 -17.08
C GLU A 63 -3.49 17.38 -15.78
N ARG A 64 -4.76 16.93 -15.82
CA ARG A 64 -5.41 16.27 -14.68
C ARG A 64 -4.65 15.03 -14.20
N ILE A 65 -4.18 14.19 -15.13
CA ILE A 65 -3.45 12.96 -14.83
C ILE A 65 -2.08 13.28 -14.21
N LEU A 66 -1.34 14.24 -14.78
CA LEU A 66 -0.03 14.64 -14.28
C LEU A 66 -0.09 15.22 -12.86
N VAL A 67 -1.10 16.06 -12.55
CA VAL A 67 -1.30 16.60 -11.20
C VAL A 67 -1.50 15.48 -10.18
N LYS A 68 -2.34 14.50 -10.51
CA LYS A 68 -2.63 13.38 -9.61
C LYS A 68 -1.41 12.49 -9.37
N LEU A 69 -0.66 12.16 -10.42
CA LEU A 69 0.57 11.37 -10.33
C LEU A 69 1.67 12.09 -9.53
N ASN A 70 1.85 13.39 -9.76
CA ASN A 70 2.81 14.19 -8.99
C ASN A 70 2.44 14.26 -7.50
N SER A 71 1.15 14.39 -7.17
CA SER A 71 0.69 14.36 -5.78
C SER A 71 1.03 13.01 -5.12
N LEU A 72 0.81 11.89 -5.81
CA LEU A 72 1.16 10.56 -5.30
C LEU A 72 2.67 10.39 -5.09
N ILE A 73 3.51 10.88 -6.01
CA ILE A 73 4.97 10.83 -5.89
C ILE A 73 5.49 11.73 -4.76
N ILE A 74 4.93 12.93 -4.60
CA ILE A 74 5.29 13.84 -3.49
C ILE A 74 4.89 13.20 -2.16
N LYS A 75 3.69 12.59 -2.12
CA LYS A 75 3.19 11.89 -0.96
C LYS A 75 4.09 10.70 -0.62
N SER A 76 4.48 9.87 -1.57
CA SER A 76 5.41 8.74 -1.31
C SER A 76 6.81 9.20 -0.89
N LYS A 77 7.34 10.28 -1.45
CA LYS A 77 8.61 10.89 -1.00
C LYS A 77 8.54 11.43 0.43
N LYS A 78 7.38 11.98 0.84
CA LYS A 78 7.18 12.54 2.19
C LYS A 78 6.95 11.46 3.26
N ILE A 79 6.17 10.43 2.94
CA ILE A 79 5.81 9.39 3.91
C ILE A 79 6.82 8.23 3.90
N GLY A 80 7.67 8.15 2.87
CA GLY A 80 8.55 7.01 2.67
C GLY A 80 7.85 5.89 1.91
N ILE A 81 8.68 4.98 1.43
CA ILE A 81 8.30 3.88 0.57
C ILE A 81 8.31 2.58 1.39
N ARG A 82 7.30 1.71 1.31
CA ARG A 82 7.07 0.61 2.25
C ARG A 82 7.01 -0.77 1.65
N SER A 83 7.98 -1.59 2.00
CA SER A 83 8.00 -3.03 1.71
C SER A 83 7.38 -3.87 2.84
N SER A 84 6.55 -3.29 3.71
CA SER A 84 6.38 -3.75 5.11
C SER A 84 4.98 -3.48 5.71
N PRO A 85 4.47 -4.31 6.63
CA PRO A 85 3.14 -4.13 7.25
C PRO A 85 3.07 -2.97 8.27
N THR A 86 1.86 -2.44 8.54
CA THR A 86 1.58 -1.43 9.59
C THR A 86 1.64 -2.01 10.97
N TYR A 87 1.25 -3.27 11.09
CA TYR A 87 1.22 -3.97 12.35
C TYR A 87 2.01 -5.27 12.26
N VAL A 88 2.74 -5.57 13.32
CA VAL A 88 3.31 -6.90 13.54
C VAL A 88 2.51 -7.58 14.65
N VAL A 89 2.20 -8.87 14.46
CA VAL A 89 1.52 -9.70 15.46
C VAL A 89 2.52 -10.67 16.09
N TYR A 90 2.50 -10.74 17.41
CA TYR A 90 3.21 -11.73 18.20
C TYR A 90 2.19 -12.72 18.75
N ALA A 91 2.46 -14.01 18.55
CA ALA A 91 1.59 -15.09 18.98
C ALA A 91 2.44 -16.32 19.34
N LYS A 92 2.01 -17.08 20.35
CA LYS A 92 2.60 -18.37 20.71
C LYS A 92 1.61 -19.48 20.37
N LYS A 93 2.07 -20.51 19.68
CA LYS A 93 1.27 -21.71 19.40
C LYS A 93 1.26 -22.64 20.60
#